data_AF-A0A0Q1BB06-F1
#
_entry.id   AF-A0A0Q1BB06-F1
#
_cell.length_a   1.000
_cell.length_b   1.000
_cell.length_c   1.000
_cell.angle_alpha   90.00
_cell.angle_beta   90.00
_cell.angle_gamma   90.00
#
_symmetry.space_group_name_H-M   'P 1'
#
loop_
_entity.id
_entity.type
_entity.pdbx_description
1 polymer ?
#
loop_
_entity_poly.entity_id
_entity_poly.type
_entity_poly.pdbx_seq_one_letter_code
_entity_poly.pdbx_strand_id
1 'polypeptide(L)' 'MIDSGVVRNQADLARKLGISRARVTQILNLLKLDPLIIQELEKIGDLMDRRIVTERKMRGMMKNSHQ' A
#
# COMPACT_ATOMS: atom_id res chain seq x y z
N MET A 1 -3.15 -13.24 -11.62
CA MET A 1 -3.67 -14.28 -10.70
C MET A 1 -5.17 -14.20 -10.56
N ILE A 2 -5.74 -13.04 -10.18
CA ILE A 2 -7.20 -12.85 -10.16
C ILE A 2 -7.71 -12.79 -11.60
N ASP A 3 -7.17 -11.89 -12.42
CA ASP A 3 -7.62 -11.70 -13.82
C ASP A 3 -7.33 -12.91 -14.71
N SER A 4 -6.29 -13.68 -14.37
CA SER A 4 -5.93 -14.93 -15.03
C SER A 4 -6.72 -16.15 -14.50
N GLY A 5 -7.69 -15.96 -13.59
CA GLY A 5 -8.56 -17.02 -13.06
C GLY A 5 -7.92 -18.00 -12.07
N VAL A 6 -6.62 -17.88 -11.79
CA VAL A 6 -5.87 -18.78 -10.87
C VAL A 6 -6.40 -18.71 -9.43
N VAL A 7 -6.99 -17.57 -9.05
CA VAL A 7 -7.71 -17.39 -7.77
C VAL A 7 -9.01 -16.64 -8.03
N ARG A 8 -10.08 -16.99 -7.31
CA ARG A 8 -11.43 -16.45 -7.59
C ARG A 8 -11.59 -14.99 -7.19
N ASN A 9 -10.92 -14.55 -6.13
CA ASN A 9 -11.02 -13.19 -5.60
C ASN A 9 -9.84 -12.84 -4.68
N GLN A 10 -9.85 -11.61 -4.15
CA GLN A 10 -8.80 -11.09 -3.26
C GLN A 10 -8.67 -11.88 -1.94
N ALA A 11 -9.75 -12.48 -1.43
CA ALA A 11 -9.68 -13.27 -0.20
C ALA A 11 -9.00 -14.63 -0.44
N ASP A 12 -9.26 -15.26 -1.59
CA ASP A 12 -8.52 -16.45 -2.02
C ASP A 12 -7.04 -16.13 -2.25
N LEU A 13 -6.73 -14.98 -2.85
CA LEU A 13 -5.35 -14.52 -3.04
C LEU A 13 -4.64 -14.33 -1.68
N ALA A 14 -5.31 -13.70 -0.71
CA ALA A 14 -4.78 -13.49 0.63
C ALA A 14 -4.43 -14.81 1.33
N ARG A 15 -5.36 -15.79 1.30
CA ARG A 15 -5.12 -17.14 1.85
C ARG A 15 -3.95 -17.83 1.17
N LYS A 16 -3.88 -17.80 -0.16
CA LYS A 16 -2.81 -18.44 -0.93
C LYS A 16 -1.43 -17.84 -0.63
N LEU A 17 -1.37 -16.54 -0.39
CA LEU A 17 -0.11 -15.82 -0.13
C LEU A 17 0.24 -15.69 1.36
N GLY A 18 -0.62 -16.15 2.28
CA GLY A 18 -0.37 -16.08 3.72
C GLY A 18 -0.35 -14.65 4.29
N ILE A 19 -1.05 -13.71 3.65
CA ILE A 19 -1.11 -12.30 4.08
C ILE A 19 -2.55 -11.85 4.32
N SER A 20 -2.74 -10.74 5.03
CA SER A 20 -4.08 -10.21 5.29
C SER A 20 -4.77 -9.73 4.02
N ARG A 21 -6.10 -9.83 3.97
CA ARG A 21 -6.92 -9.29 2.88
C ARG A 21 -6.67 -7.79 2.68
N ALA A 22 -6.55 -7.03 3.77
CA ALA A 22 -6.25 -5.61 3.72
C ALA A 22 -4.91 -5.32 3.01
N ARG A 23 -3.88 -6.15 3.24
CA ARG A 23 -2.58 -6.03 2.56
C ARG A 23 -2.69 -6.30 1.07
N VAL A 24 -3.45 -7.33 0.67
CA VAL A 24 -3.74 -7.61 -0.74
C VAL A 24 -4.41 -6.41 -1.40
N THR A 25 -5.47 -5.88 -0.79
CA THR A 25 -6.19 -4.71 -1.33
C THR A 25 -5.29 -3.49 -1.46
N GLN A 26 -4.45 -3.20 -0.46
CA GLN A 26 -3.48 -2.10 -0.55
C GLN A 26 -2.54 -2.26 -1.76
N ILE A 27 -1.95 -3.42 -1.94
CA ILE A 27 -1.03 -3.67 -3.05
C ILE A 27 -1.75 -3.56 -4.39
N LEU A 28 -2.94 -4.15 -4.54
CA LEU A 28 -3.71 -4.06 -5.77
C LEU A 28 -4.13 -2.63 -6.10
N ASN A 29 -4.38 -1.78 -5.10
CA ASN A 29 -4.68 -0.37 -5.33
C ASN A 29 -3.45 0.41 -5.79
N LEU A 30 -2.25 0.07 -5.30
CA LEU A 30 -1.01 0.68 -5.79
C LEU A 30 -0.79 0.40 -7.29
N LEU A 31 -1.14 -0.79 -7.76
CA LEU A 31 -1.06 -1.14 -9.18
C LEU A 31 -2.06 -0.37 -10.07
N LYS A 32 -3.04 0.30 -9.47
CA LYS A 32 -4.04 1.11 -10.16
C LYS A 32 -3.77 2.61 -10.05
N LEU A 33 -2.63 3.01 -9.48
CA LEU A 33 -2.26 4.41 -9.40
C LEU A 33 -2.09 4.98 -10.81
N ASP A 34 -2.48 6.24 -10.95
CA ASP A 34 -2.25 6.98 -12.19
C ASP A 34 -0.74 7.08 -12.44
N PRO A 35 -0.25 6.80 -13.67
CA PRO A 35 1.17 6.89 -14.00
C PRO A 35 1.80 8.26 -13.68
N LEU A 36 1.04 9.36 -13.80
CA LEU A 36 1.52 10.69 -13.44
C LEU A 36 1.79 10.81 -11.94
N ILE A 37 0.93 10.23 -11.09
CA ILE A 37 1.16 10.19 -9.65
C ILE A 37 2.44 9.42 -9.32
N ILE A 38 2.68 8.30 -10.00
CA ILE A 38 3.90 7.51 -9.81
C ILE A 38 5.14 8.34 -10.18
N GLN A 39 5.11 9.03 -11.33
CA GLN A 39 6.22 9.89 -11.75
C GLN A 39 6.51 11.03 -10.77
N GLU A 40 5.47 11.69 -10.25
CA GLU A 40 5.66 12.74 -9.24
C GLU A 40 6.22 12.16 -7.92
N LEU A 41 5.76 10.99 -7.48
CA LEU A 41 6.31 10.32 -6.30
C LEU A 41 7.76 9.89 -6.49
N GLU A 42 8.15 9.43 -7.67
CA GLU A 42 9.53 9.08 -7.99
C GLU A 42 10.46 10.29 -7.98
N LYS A 43 9.98 11.46 -8.45
CA LYS A 43 10.74 12.72 -8.41
C LYS A 43 11.03 13.23 -7.00
N ILE A 44 10.15 12.92 -6.05
CA ILE A 44 10.37 13.26 -4.63
C ILE A 44 11.62 12.55 -4.09
N GLY A 45 11.93 11.35 -4.61
CA GLY A 45 13.06 10.54 -4.15
C GLY A 45 12.91 10.10 -2.69
N ASP A 46 13.96 9.54 -2.11
CA ASP A 46 14.01 9.33 -0.66
C ASP A 46 14.51 10.61 0.02
N LEU A 47 13.57 11.47 0.42
CA LEU A 47 13.89 12.71 1.15
C LEU A 47 14.57 12.46 2.50
N MET A 48 14.62 11.21 2.96
CA MET A 48 15.06 10.87 4.31
C MET A 48 16.10 9.74 4.24
N ASP A 49 17.38 10.06 4.48
CA ASP A 49 18.49 9.09 4.59
C ASP A 49 18.23 7.91 5.56
N ARG A 50 17.24 8.08 6.43
CA ARG A 50 16.68 7.03 7.28
C ARG A 50 15.19 7.26 7.47
N ARG A 51 14.40 6.17 7.52
CA ARG A 51 12.96 6.23 7.82
C ARG A 51 12.73 6.67 9.28
N ILE A 52 12.69 7.98 9.54
CA ILE A 52 12.51 8.57 10.88
C ILE A 52 11.12 8.25 11.46
N VAL A 53 10.11 8.16 10.59
CA VAL A 53 8.73 7.89 10.96
C VAL A 53 8.17 6.82 10.03
N THR A 54 7.70 5.71 10.60
CA THR A 54 6.92 4.75 9.83
C THR A 54 5.52 5.29 9.61
N GLU A 55 4.90 4.92 8.49
CA GLU A 55 3.52 5.29 8.19
C GLU A 55 2.55 4.90 9.35
N ARG A 56 2.81 3.78 10.03
CA ARG A 56 2.06 3.39 11.24
C ARG A 56 2.20 4.41 12.37
N LYS A 57 3.41 4.91 12.62
CA LYS A 57 3.68 5.95 13.64
C LYS A 57 3.04 7.28 13.24
N MET A 58 3.13 7.66 11.96
CA MET A 58 2.49 8.87 11.41
C MET A 58 0.96 8.84 11.61
N ARG A 59 0.30 7.71 11.32
CA ARG A 59 -1.14 7.55 11.58
C ARG A 59 -1.53 7.76 13.03
N GLY A 60 -0.67 7.34 13.97
CA GLY A 60 -0.88 7.60 15.39
C GLY A 60 -0.78 9.09 15.72
N MET A 61 0.21 9.79 15.16
CA MET A 61 0.41 11.22 15.38
C MET A 61 -0.76 12.06 14.86
N MET A 62 -1.25 11.79 13.64
CA MET A 62 -2.35 12.55 13.02
C MET A 62 -3.69 12.41 13.75
N LYS A 63 -3.93 11.26 14.41
CA LYS A 63 -5.13 11.04 15.23
C LYS A 63 -5.15 11.91 16.49
N ASN A 64 -3.97 12.23 17.02
CA ASN A 64 -3.81 13.04 18.22
C ASN A 64 -3.76 14.55 17.91
N SER A 65 -3.68 14.94 16.64
CA SER A 65 -3.62 16.35 16.20
C SER A 65 -4.98 17.04 16.12
N HIS A 66 -6.07 16.31 16.39
CA HIS A 66 -7.45 16.80 16.40
C HIS A 66 -8.10 16.70 17.80
N GLN A 67 -7.30 16.79 18.86
CA GLN A 67 -7.74 16.84 20.25
C GLN A 67 -7.26 18.13 20.93
#